data_AF-A0A561WTN1-F1
#
_entry.id   AF-A0A561WTN1-F1
#
_cell.length_a   1.000
_cell.length_b   1.000
_cell.length_c   1.000
_cell.angle_alpha   90.00
_cell.angle_beta   90.00
_cell.angle_gamma   90.00
#
_symmetry.space_group_name_H-M   'P 1'
#
loop_
_entity.id
_entity.type
_entity.pdbx_description
1 polymer ?
#
loop_
_entity_poly.entity_id
_entity_poly.type
_entity_poly.pdbx_seq_one_letter_code
_entity_poly.pdbx_strand_id
1 'polypeptide(L)'
;MGRRSEVAQAATSAGLVIIAHTWCATAAANALWVGRDSPGEWTFYFGATNCLLLPVTVAAGWLLTRLPGTRYLGRGALVGTATVTVLVAAAAVTGWAPPWISEGWTGTGWT
;
A
#
# COMPACT_ATOMS: atom_id res chain seq x y z
N MET A 1 -9.31 24.16 -17.06
CA MET A 1 -9.57 23.38 -15.83
C MET A 1 -9.25 24.26 -14.63
N GLY A 2 -10.13 24.31 -13.62
CA GLY A 2 -9.90 25.13 -12.42
C GLY A 2 -9.09 24.38 -11.35
N ARG A 3 -8.36 25.11 -10.50
CA ARG A 3 -7.51 24.59 -9.40
C ARG A 3 -8.19 23.53 -8.52
N ARG A 4 -9.50 23.64 -8.27
CA ARG A 4 -10.28 22.66 -7.48
C ARG A 4 -10.34 21.27 -8.12
N SER A 5 -10.46 21.21 -9.45
CA SER A 5 -10.50 19.95 -10.20
C SER A 5 -9.14 19.23 -10.17
N GLU A 6 -8.06 20.00 -10.22
CA GLU A 6 -6.69 19.48 -10.17
C GLU A 6 -6.36 18.85 -8.82
N VAL A 7 -6.75 19.52 -7.73
CA VAL A 7 -6.59 19.00 -6.36
C VAL A 7 -7.42 17.74 -6.16
N ALA A 8 -8.68 17.72 -6.64
CA ALA A 8 -9.53 16.54 -6.56
C ALA A 8 -8.91 15.33 -7.28
N GLN A 9 -8.41 15.52 -8.51
CA GLN A 9 -7.72 14.46 -9.25
C GLN A 9 -6.50 13.92 -8.50
N ALA A 10 -5.66 14.80 -7.96
CA ALA A 10 -4.49 14.40 -7.19
C ALA A 10 -4.89 13.63 -5.91
N ALA A 11 -5.87 14.12 -5.16
CA ALA A 11 -6.35 13.47 -3.95
C ALA A 11 -6.96 12.08 -4.25
N THR A 12 -7.81 12.00 -5.29
CA THR A 12 -8.43 10.73 -5.69
C THR A 12 -7.39 9.70 -6.11
N SER A 13 -6.44 10.06 -6.97
CA SER A 13 -5.40 9.14 -7.41
C SER A 13 -4.46 8.72 -6.28
N ALA A 14 -4.10 9.63 -5.36
CA ALA A 14 -3.33 9.29 -4.17
C ALA A 14 -4.07 8.26 -3.30
N GLY A 15 -5.35 8.50 -3.03
CA GLY A 15 -6.20 7.60 -2.26
C GLY A 15 -6.33 6.22 -2.91
N LEU A 16 -6.56 6.16 -4.22
CA LEU A 16 -6.64 4.90 -4.97
C LEU A 16 -5.34 4.09 -4.89
N VAL A 17 -4.18 4.76 -5.01
CA VAL A 17 -2.88 4.09 -4.88
C VAL A 17 -2.69 3.52 -3.48
N ILE A 18 -3.06 4.27 -2.43
CA ILE A 18 -2.96 3.81 -1.04
C ILE A 18 -3.85 2.59 -0.80
N ILE A 19 -5.10 2.63 -1.26
CA ILE A 19 -6.06 1.53 -1.13
C ILE A 19 -5.55 0.30 -1.87
N ALA A 20 -5.10 0.46 -3.12
CA ALA A 20 -4.64 -0.65 -3.94
C ALA A 20 -3.42 -1.36 -3.34
N HIS A 21 -2.41 -0.60 -2.90
CA HIS A 21 -1.24 -1.18 -2.24
C HIS A 21 -1.60 -1.90 -0.95
N THR A 22 -2.37 -1.25 -0.08
CA THR A 22 -2.80 -1.85 1.20
C THR A 22 -3.59 -3.14 0.97
N TRP A 23 -4.53 -3.13 0.03
CA TRP A 23 -5.35 -4.30 -0.29
C TRP A 23 -4.53 -5.44 -0.88
N CYS A 24 -3.75 -5.17 -1.93
CA CYS A 24 -2.93 -6.20 -2.57
C CYS A 24 -1.89 -6.79 -1.62
N ALA A 25 -1.23 -5.96 -0.81
CA ALA A 25 -0.26 -6.42 0.17
C ALA A 25 -0.90 -7.24 1.30
N THR A 26 -2.07 -6.82 1.79
CA THR A 26 -2.83 -7.60 2.79
C THR A 26 -3.26 -8.94 2.22
N ALA A 27 -3.80 -8.96 1.00
CA ALA A 27 -4.23 -10.19 0.34
C ALA A 27 -3.06 -11.17 0.12
N ALA A 28 -1.92 -10.66 -0.36
CA ALA A 28 -0.72 -11.49 -0.55
C ALA A 28 -0.16 -12.00 0.78
N ALA A 29 -0.07 -11.13 1.81
CA ALA A 29 0.40 -11.53 3.13
C ALA A 29 -0.50 -12.59 3.77
N ASN A 30 -1.82 -12.42 3.69
CA ASN A 30 -2.78 -13.41 4.20
C ASN A 30 -2.74 -14.73 3.41
N ALA A 31 -2.45 -14.70 2.11
CA ALA A 31 -2.35 -15.91 1.30
C ALA A 31 -1.07 -16.72 1.59
N LEU A 32 0.00 -16.03 2.01
CA LEU A 32 1.29 -16.65 2.32
C LEU A 32 1.44 -17.04 3.80
N TRP A 33 0.70 -16.37 4.70
CA TRP A 33 0.72 -16.63 6.13
C TRP A 33 -0.12 -17.86 6.47
N VAL A 34 0.49 -18.88 7.06
CA VAL A 34 -0.18 -20.18 7.33
C VAL A 34 -0.70 -20.35 8.76
N GLY A 35 -0.83 -19.26 9.53
CA GLY A 35 -1.41 -19.29 10.88
C GLY A 35 -0.46 -19.73 11.99
N ARG A 36 0.68 -20.34 11.66
CA ARG A 36 1.75 -20.72 12.60
C ARG A 36 2.94 -19.77 12.57
N ASP A 37 3.01 -18.95 11.53
CA ASP A 37 4.05 -17.97 11.31
C ASP A 37 3.88 -16.79 12.27
N SER A 38 5.01 -16.20 12.68
CA SER A 38 5.00 -15.04 13.57
C SER A 38 4.34 -13.82 12.89
N PRO A 39 3.77 -12.88 13.65
CA PRO A 39 3.27 -11.62 13.09
C PRO A 39 4.34 -10.87 12.27
N GLY A 40 5.62 -11.03 12.61
CA GLY A 40 6.74 -10.45 11.85
C GLY A 40 6.89 -11.02 10.44
N GLU A 41 6.60 -12.32 10.23
CA GLU A 41 6.61 -12.94 8.90
C GLU A 41 5.44 -12.42 8.05
N TRP A 42 4.27 -12.19 8.65
CA TRP A 42 3.17 -11.51 7.96
C TRP A 42 3.58 -10.10 7.51
N THR A 43 4.19 -9.31 8.41
CA THR A 43 4.68 -7.96 8.09
C THR A 43 5.74 -7.99 7.00
N PHE A 44 6.59 -9.03 6.97
CA PHE A 44 7.55 -9.25 5.90
C PHE A 44 6.85 -9.47 4.55
N TYR A 45 5.85 -10.36 4.45
CA TYR A 45 5.12 -10.57 3.19
C TYR A 45 4.34 -9.32 2.73
N PHE A 46 3.75 -8.60 3.68
CA PHE A 46 3.10 -7.32 3.41
C PHE A 46 4.08 -6.30 2.82
N GLY A 47 5.26 -6.17 3.44
CA GLY A 47 6.33 -5.29 2.95
C GLY A 47 6.88 -5.70 1.60
N ALA A 48 7.17 -7.00 1.41
CA ALA A 48 7.70 -7.55 0.16
C ALA A 48 6.76 -7.31 -1.02
N THR A 49 5.45 -7.48 -0.82
CA THR A 49 4.45 -7.20 -1.86
C THR A 49 4.49 -5.73 -2.28
N ASN A 50 4.60 -4.80 -1.32
CA ASN A 50 4.75 -3.38 -1.63
C ASN A 50 6.05 -3.11 -2.40
N CYS A 51 7.18 -3.70 -2.01
CA CYS A 51 8.44 -3.57 -2.75
C CYS A 51 8.31 -3.98 -4.22
N LEU A 52 7.45 -4.96 -4.55
CA LEU A 52 7.18 -5.38 -5.92
C LEU A 52 6.23 -4.43 -6.67
N LEU A 53 5.27 -3.82 -5.97
CA LEU A 53 4.30 -2.88 -6.56
C LEU A 53 4.89 -1.48 -6.79
N LEU A 54 5.82 -1.05 -5.95
CA LEU A 54 6.41 0.30 -5.99
C LEU A 54 7.00 0.67 -7.38
N PRO A 55 7.83 -0.15 -8.04
CA PRO A 55 8.38 0.22 -9.36
C PRO A 55 7.29 0.43 -10.41
N VAL A 56 6.24 -0.40 -10.38
CA VAL A 56 5.13 -0.35 -11.33
C VAL A 56 4.32 0.93 -11.14
N THR A 57 4.00 1.27 -9.89
CA THR A 57 3.20 2.46 -9.58
C THR A 57 3.99 3.76 -9.75
N VAL A 58 5.29 3.77 -9.46
CA VAL A 58 6.19 4.90 -9.80
C VAL A 58 6.25 5.11 -11.31
N ALA A 59 6.46 4.05 -12.09
CA ALA A 59 6.53 4.15 -13.55
C ALA A 59 5.21 4.67 -14.15
N ALA A 60 4.07 4.11 -13.72
CA ALA A 60 2.75 4.54 -14.15
C ALA A 60 2.47 6.00 -13.74
N GLY A 61 2.76 6.38 -12.49
CA GLY A 61 2.61 7.74 -11.99
C GLY A 61 3.45 8.73 -12.79
N TRP A 62 4.72 8.39 -13.06
CA TRP A 62 5.62 9.20 -13.88
C TRP A 62 5.10 9.37 -15.31
N LEU A 63 4.66 8.31 -15.98
CA LEU A 63 4.08 8.39 -17.31
C LEU A 63 2.85 9.31 -17.34
N LEU A 64 1.96 9.19 -16.35
CA LEU A 64 0.78 10.06 -16.23
C LEU A 64 1.15 11.54 -16.05
N THR A 65 2.29 11.87 -15.42
CA THR A 65 2.76 13.26 -15.31
C THR A 65 3.20 13.86 -16.63
N ARG A 66 3.56 13.04 -17.63
CA ARG A 66 4.00 13.50 -18.95
C ARG A 66 2.85 13.93 -19.87
N LEU A 67 1.61 13.52 -19.55
CA LEU A 67 0.45 13.83 -20.36
C LEU A 67 -0.33 15.03 -19.76
N PRO A 68 -0.62 16.10 -20.53
CA PRO A 68 -1.30 17.29 -20.02
C PRO A 68 -2.64 17.00 -19.34
N GLY A 69 -3.42 16.04 -19.87
CA GLY A 69 -4.75 15.68 -19.37
C GLY A 69 -4.76 14.87 -18.07
N THR A 70 -3.66 14.20 -17.72
CA THR A 70 -3.58 13.30 -16.56
C THR A 70 -2.51 13.71 -15.55
N ARG A 71 -1.85 14.86 -15.75
CA ARG A 71 -0.67 15.24 -14.97
C ARG A 71 -0.90 15.22 -13.45
N TYR A 72 -2.09 15.64 -13.01
CA TYR A 72 -2.45 15.70 -11.60
C TYR A 72 -2.80 14.32 -11.02
N LEU A 73 -3.36 13.43 -11.84
CA LEU A 73 -3.48 12.01 -11.48
C LEU A 73 -2.11 11.38 -11.27
N GLY A 74 -1.15 11.67 -12.16
CA GLY A 74 0.23 11.20 -12.01
C GLY A 74 0.89 11.71 -10.73
N ARG A 75 0.75 13.01 -10.42
CA ARG A 75 1.27 13.59 -9.18
C ARG A 75 0.64 12.96 -7.94
N GLY A 76 -0.68 12.78 -7.94
CA GLY A 76 -1.38 12.13 -6.84
C GLY A 76 -0.96 10.68 -6.66
N ALA A 77 -0.81 9.92 -7.76
CA ALA A 77 -0.30 8.56 -7.71
C ALA A 77 1.11 8.49 -7.08
N LEU A 78 2.02 9.40 -7.43
CA LEU A 78 3.36 9.46 -6.84
C LEU A 78 3.31 9.83 -5.34
N VAL A 79 2.44 10.75 -4.94
CA VAL A 79 2.22 11.09 -3.52
C VAL A 79 1.69 9.87 -2.76
N GLY A 80 0.65 9.20 -3.27
CA GLY A 80 0.10 7.99 -2.66
C GLY A 80 1.14 6.88 -2.54
N THR A 81 1.99 6.72 -3.56
CA THR A 81 3.09 5.76 -3.55
C THR A 81 4.10 6.09 -2.45
N ALA A 82 4.51 7.35 -2.33
CA ALA A 82 5.41 7.79 -1.26
C ALA A 82 4.79 7.59 0.14
N THR A 83 3.49 7.87 0.30
CA THR A 83 2.75 7.63 1.54
C THR A 83 2.77 6.14 1.91
N VAL A 84 2.48 5.25 0.97
CA VAL A 84 2.54 3.79 1.21
C VAL A 84 3.94 3.36 1.61
N THR A 85 5.00 3.84 0.93
CA THR A 85 6.38 3.51 1.29
C THR A 85 6.69 3.85 2.76
N VAL A 86 6.26 5.03 3.21
CA VAL A 86 6.45 5.47 4.60
C VAL A 86 5.66 4.58 5.56
N LEU A 87 4.40 4.26 5.25
CA LEU A 87 3.57 3.40 6.10
C LEU A 87 4.12 1.98 6.21
N VAL A 88 4.59 1.42 5.10
CA VAL A 88 5.21 0.07 5.06
C VAL A 88 6.51 0.06 5.86
N ALA A 89 7.35 1.08 5.70
CA ALA A 89 8.57 1.20 6.48
C ALA A 89 8.27 1.33 7.98
N ALA A 90 7.26 2.13 8.35
CA ALA A 90 6.81 2.24 9.74
C ALA A 90 6.29 0.90 10.28
N ALA A 91 5.50 0.16 9.50
CA ALA A 91 5.01 -1.16 9.89
C ALA A 91 6.16 -2.16 10.10
N ALA A 92 7.15 -2.17 9.21
CA ALA A 92 8.33 -3.02 9.33
C ALA A 92 9.18 -2.69 10.56
N VAL A 93 9.38 -1.40 10.87
CA VAL A 93 10.17 -0.96 12.03
C VAL A 93 9.45 -1.23 13.36
N THR A 94 8.13 -1.09 13.38
CA THR A 94 7.33 -1.29 14.60
C THR A 94 6.90 -2.74 14.81
N GLY A 95 7.14 -3.63 13.84
CA GLY A 95 6.61 -4.98 13.84
C GLY A 95 5.09 -5.01 13.83
N TRP A 96 4.46 -3.97 13.28
CA TRP A 96 3.01 -3.88 13.26
C TRP A 96 2.42 -4.98 12.38
N ALA A 97 1.46 -5.70 12.93
CA ALA A 97 0.58 -6.61 12.23
C ALA A 97 -0.87 -6.36 12.68
N PRO A 98 -1.87 -6.64 11.83
CA PRO A 98 -3.25 -6.53 12.21
C PRO A 98 -3.63 -7.43 13.39
N PRO A 99 -4.62 -7.04 14.23
CA PRO A 99 -5.01 -7.81 15.41
C PRO A 99 -5.36 -9.29 15.12
N TRP A 100 -6.05 -9.57 14.01
CA TRP A 100 -6.44 -10.94 13.63
C TRP A 100 -5.24 -11.85 13.31
N ILE A 101 -4.10 -11.27 12.90
CA ILE A 101 -2.86 -12.03 12.70
C ILE A 101 -2.24 -12.39 14.05
N SER A 102 -2.16 -11.42 14.96
CA SER A 102 -1.66 -11.63 16.31
C SER A 102 -2.51 -12.63 17.09
N GLU A 103 -3.84 -12.53 17.01
CA GLU A 103 -4.80 -13.44 17.64
C GLU A 103 -4.76 -14.85 17.06
N GLY A 104 -4.59 -14.96 15.74
CA GLY A 104 -4.41 -16.26 15.08
C GLY A 104 -3.10 -16.94 15.49
N TRP A 105 -2.03 -16.17 15.68
CA TRP A 105 -0.74 -16.68 16.16
C TRP A 105 -0.77 -17.11 17.64
N THR A 106 -1.43 -16.35 18.52
CA THR A 106 -1.57 -16.71 19.94
C THR A 106 -2.60 -17.80 20.21
N GLY A 107 -3.31 -18.28 19.17
CA GLY A 107 -4.35 -19.30 19.30
C GLY A 107 -5.65 -18.80 19.94
N THR A 108 -5.81 -17.48 20.08
CA THR A 108 -6.99 -16.84 20.69
C THR A 108 -8.05 -16.43 19.66
N GLY A 109 -7.73 -16.47 18.37
CA GLY A 109 -8.58 -16.00 17.27
C GLY A 109 -9.31 -17.08 16.46
N TRP A 110 -9.22 -18.36 16.85
CA TRP A 110 -9.90 -19.47 16.16
C TRP A 110 -10.82 -20.22 17.13
N THR A 111 -12.11 -19.92 17.07
CA THR A 111 -13.22 -20.78 17.53
C THR A 111 -14.10 -21.13 16.35
#